data_AF-C6LCX0-F1
#
_entry.id   AF-C6LCX0-F1
#
_cell.length_a   1.000
_cell.length_b   1.000
_cell.length_c   1.000
_cell.angle_alpha   90.00
_cell.angle_beta   90.00
_cell.angle_gamma   90.00
#
_symmetry.space_group_name_H-M   'P 1'
#
loop_
_entity.id
_entity.type
_entity.pdbx_description
1 polymer ?
#
loop_
_entity_poly.entity_id
_entity_poly.type
_entity_poly.pdbx_seq_one_letter_code
_entity_poly.pdbx_strand_id
1 'polypeptide(L)'
;MRKIARYLTMLVLMLLLCSASVLAADDKPGKVNGIKATSVGETGFTLKWSKVSKATGYYVYRVDETRVRMLANTKATSYKVTQMTPGKSYRFMVVAYRKVKNKIYMSDTPSNIITVSSKIKKPSKPTGFRVGVNGSRTLELNWNKASNATGYQVFRYDSAARKYTLAKTVSGTSCKFTGLTAGKKYTFAVRSYRKVSGQYAYSAYTPLVSEEAIQLSAKAAAVRSFRYIRKTKKRVTVYNYDKKKNQTLSAGTKVYVSSKTTSGYLYGYLTNGQKVKIKASALGGTSGIEFNAKSDYSTAVKEEFINSKNLTSPTKYLIWINQYRARVNVFKGSVGNWKLVRSFKVVLGRTGSVRGIRKIYGRSRWGYENLPVVYWSPNGNAFHSLLGARVGTAVSGGCIRCASDDLWYLYNTIPNNTTVYSY
;
A
#
# COMPACT_ATOMS: atom_id res chain seq x y z
N MET A 1 3.44 7.68 -43.12
CA MET A 1 4.39 8.32 -44.06
C MET A 1 3.75 9.34 -45.03
N ARG A 2 2.64 10.01 -44.68
CA ARG A 2 2.07 11.09 -45.49
C ARG A 2 1.57 12.21 -44.57
N LYS A 3 2.49 13.08 -44.13
CA LYS A 3 2.23 14.39 -43.47
C LYS A 3 3.51 15.16 -43.07
N ILE A 4 4.69 14.70 -43.52
CA ILE A 4 5.98 15.37 -43.28
C ILE A 4 6.42 16.23 -44.49
N ALA A 5 5.80 16.06 -45.66
CA ALA A 5 6.21 16.71 -46.91
C ALA A 5 5.54 18.07 -47.21
N ARG A 6 4.68 18.61 -46.32
CA ARG A 6 3.94 19.86 -46.60
C ARG A 6 4.42 21.12 -45.88
N TYR A 7 5.36 21.00 -44.94
CA TYR A 7 5.93 22.16 -44.25
C TYR A 7 7.42 22.40 -44.56
N LEU A 8 8.07 21.47 -45.26
CA LEU A 8 9.37 21.71 -45.87
C LEU A 8 9.24 22.45 -47.22
N THR A 9 8.07 22.39 -47.85
CA THR A 9 7.79 23.01 -49.15
C THR A 9 7.34 24.46 -49.06
N MET A 10 6.87 24.94 -47.90
CA MET A 10 6.53 26.35 -47.70
C MET A 10 7.72 27.23 -47.26
N LEU A 11 8.89 26.63 -47.04
CA LEU A 11 10.15 27.35 -46.82
C LEU A 11 11.06 27.34 -48.06
N VAL A 12 10.72 26.58 -49.11
CA VAL A 12 11.47 26.51 -50.37
C VAL A 12 10.76 27.28 -51.50
N LEU A 13 9.48 27.64 -51.35
CA LEU A 13 8.73 28.42 -52.33
C LEU A 13 8.81 29.94 -52.08
N MET A 14 10.04 30.47 -52.04
CA MET A 14 10.33 31.91 -52.12
C MET A 14 11.59 32.18 -52.96
N LEU A 15 11.85 31.30 -53.93
CA LEU A 15 12.92 31.39 -54.91
C LEU A 15 12.29 31.27 -56.29
N LEU A 16 11.81 32.39 -56.83
CA LEU A 16 11.79 32.71 -58.27
C LEU A 16 10.95 33.98 -58.45
N LEU A 17 11.64 35.12 -58.50
CA LEU A 17 11.54 36.12 -59.58
C LEU A 17 12.42 37.33 -59.23
N CYS A 18 13.04 37.87 -60.27
CA CYS A 18 13.82 39.10 -60.33
C CYS A 18 15.32 38.99 -59.98
N SER A 19 16.11 39.00 -61.05
CA SER A 19 17.50 39.44 -61.10
C SER A 19 17.63 40.85 -60.49
N ALA A 20 17.90 40.89 -59.19
CA ALA A 20 18.42 42.06 -58.50
C ALA A 20 19.59 41.63 -57.61
N SER A 21 20.79 41.89 -58.13
CA SER A 21 22.08 41.96 -57.44
C SER A 21 22.69 40.66 -56.91
N VAL A 22 23.84 40.32 -57.50
CA VAL A 22 24.89 39.45 -56.94
C VAL A 22 25.42 39.98 -55.57
N LEU A 23 24.96 41.14 -55.07
CA LEU A 23 25.30 41.71 -53.76
C LEU A 23 24.49 41.14 -52.58
N ALA A 24 23.28 40.59 -52.77
CA ALA A 24 22.46 40.11 -51.65
C ALA A 24 22.94 38.76 -51.05
N ALA A 25 23.72 37.99 -51.81
CA ALA A 25 24.28 36.72 -51.34
C ALA A 25 25.39 36.91 -50.29
N ASP A 26 26.10 38.04 -50.33
CA ASP A 26 27.22 38.29 -49.41
C ASP A 26 26.78 38.83 -48.02
N ASP A 27 25.50 39.15 -47.86
CA ASP A 27 24.98 39.74 -46.62
C ASP A 27 24.37 38.73 -45.63
N LYS A 28 24.12 37.48 -46.04
CA LYS A 28 23.53 36.46 -45.16
C LYS A 28 24.58 35.81 -44.25
N PRO A 29 24.30 35.65 -42.94
CA PRO A 29 25.16 34.87 -42.06
C PRO A 29 25.05 33.37 -42.36
N GLY A 30 26.12 32.61 -42.08
CA GLY A 30 26.12 31.16 -42.23
C GLY A 30 25.24 30.40 -41.22
N LYS A 31 25.13 29.08 -41.39
CA LYS A 31 24.43 28.20 -40.44
C LYS A 31 25.08 28.23 -39.04
N VAL A 32 24.24 28.24 -38.00
CA VAL A 32 24.71 28.12 -36.61
C VAL A 32 25.14 26.67 -36.33
N ASN A 33 26.40 26.48 -35.94
CA ASN A 33 26.99 25.18 -35.59
C ASN A 33 27.27 25.05 -34.09
N GLY A 34 27.50 23.82 -33.62
CA GLY A 34 27.94 23.56 -32.25
C GLY A 34 26.90 23.85 -31.16
N ILE A 35 25.62 23.92 -31.51
CA ILE A 35 24.54 24.11 -30.54
C ILE A 35 24.51 22.97 -29.52
N LYS A 36 24.59 23.31 -28.23
CA LYS A 36 24.57 22.36 -27.12
C LYS A 36 23.92 22.96 -25.88
N ALA A 37 23.42 22.10 -25.00
CA ALA A 37 22.92 22.48 -23.68
C ALA A 37 23.99 22.29 -22.60
N THR A 38 24.11 23.26 -21.72
CA THR A 38 25.00 23.26 -20.54
C THR A 38 24.20 23.62 -19.29
N SER A 39 24.73 23.28 -18.11
CA SER A 39 24.07 23.59 -16.81
C SER A 39 22.61 23.11 -16.74
N VAL A 40 22.33 21.92 -17.27
CA VAL A 40 20.97 21.37 -17.30
C VAL A 40 20.48 21.05 -15.88
N GLY A 41 19.48 21.81 -15.43
CA GLY A 41 18.79 21.66 -14.16
C GLY A 41 17.35 21.20 -14.33
N GLU A 42 16.54 21.40 -13.28
CA GLU A 42 15.14 20.97 -13.27
C GLU A 42 14.20 21.88 -14.05
N THR A 43 14.43 23.19 -13.93
CA THR A 43 13.54 24.22 -14.49
C THR A 43 14.22 25.05 -15.57
N GLY A 44 15.46 24.71 -15.95
CA GLY A 44 16.20 25.48 -16.94
C GLY A 44 17.59 24.93 -17.24
N PHE A 45 18.22 25.54 -18.24
CA PHE A 45 19.57 25.23 -18.71
C PHE A 45 20.10 26.39 -19.57
N THR A 46 21.34 26.31 -20.04
CA THR A 46 21.93 27.30 -20.95
C THR A 46 22.24 26.67 -22.31
N LEU A 47 21.61 27.18 -23.36
CA LEU A 47 21.99 26.91 -24.75
C LEU A 47 23.29 27.67 -25.06
N LYS A 48 24.24 27.02 -25.72
CA LYS A 48 25.46 27.63 -26.25
C LYS A 48 25.68 27.17 -27.69
N TRP A 49 26.21 28.05 -28.53
CA TRP A 49 26.54 27.75 -29.93
C TRP A 49 27.80 28.50 -30.38
N SER A 50 28.34 28.14 -31.53
CA SER A 50 29.52 28.81 -32.09
C SER A 50 29.15 30.18 -32.68
N LYS A 51 30.07 31.15 -32.56
CA LYS A 51 29.93 32.44 -33.24
C LYS A 51 29.85 32.21 -34.76
N VAL A 52 29.00 32.98 -35.43
CA VAL A 52 28.77 32.88 -36.88
C VAL A 52 29.32 34.16 -37.52
N SER A 53 30.13 34.02 -38.57
CA SER A 53 30.66 35.16 -39.30
C SER A 53 29.54 36.05 -39.84
N LYS A 54 29.75 37.37 -39.83
CA LYS A 54 28.78 38.41 -40.24
C LYS A 54 27.46 38.48 -39.43
N ALA A 55 27.22 37.60 -38.46
CA ALA A 55 26.00 37.65 -37.64
C ALA A 55 26.02 38.84 -36.67
N THR A 56 24.95 39.63 -36.66
CA THR A 56 24.72 40.71 -35.68
C THR A 56 23.89 40.23 -34.48
N GLY A 57 23.28 39.06 -34.58
CA GLY A 57 22.57 38.42 -33.48
C GLY A 57 21.97 37.06 -33.86
N TYR A 58 21.19 36.51 -32.94
CA TYR A 58 20.63 35.17 -33.00
C TYR A 58 19.18 35.15 -32.54
N TYR A 59 18.32 34.45 -33.28
CA TYR A 59 16.99 34.08 -32.85
C TYR A 59 16.99 32.66 -32.31
N VAL A 60 16.53 32.49 -31.07
CA VAL A 60 16.43 31.20 -30.39
C VAL A 60 14.99 30.73 -30.46
N TYR A 61 14.76 29.51 -30.95
CA TYR A 61 13.42 28.94 -31.11
C TYR A 61 13.22 27.67 -30.28
N ARG A 62 12.01 27.50 -29.77
CA ARG A 62 11.48 26.21 -29.29
C ARG A 62 10.69 25.53 -30.40
N VAL A 63 10.92 24.24 -30.59
CA VAL A 63 10.27 23.42 -31.62
C VAL A 63 9.33 22.40 -30.95
N ASP A 64 8.04 22.67 -30.99
CA ASP A 64 7.00 21.72 -30.59
C ASP A 64 6.56 20.87 -31.79
N GLU A 65 5.67 19.89 -31.60
CA GLU A 65 5.25 18.99 -32.69
C GLU A 65 4.58 19.72 -33.86
N THR A 66 3.84 20.80 -33.56
CA THR A 66 3.03 21.53 -34.55
C THR A 66 3.45 22.99 -34.72
N ARG A 67 4.36 23.50 -33.89
CA ARG A 67 4.66 24.93 -33.79
C ARG A 67 6.13 25.19 -33.52
N VAL A 68 6.64 26.28 -34.09
CA VAL A 68 7.96 26.86 -33.80
C VAL A 68 7.73 28.22 -33.15
N ARG A 69 8.27 28.43 -31.95
CA ARG A 69 8.08 29.67 -31.17
C ARG A 69 9.42 30.33 -30.89
N MET A 70 9.57 31.61 -31.24
CA MET A 70 10.73 32.40 -30.85
C MET A 70 10.72 32.62 -29.33
N LEU A 71 11.84 32.33 -28.68
CA LEU A 71 12.05 32.53 -27.25
C LEU A 71 12.85 33.79 -26.96
N ALA A 72 13.81 34.12 -27.83
CA ALA A 72 14.68 35.27 -27.62
C ALA A 72 15.31 35.76 -28.93
N ASN A 73 15.68 37.04 -28.91
CA ASN A 73 16.61 37.68 -29.82
C ASN A 73 17.81 38.15 -28.98
N THR A 74 19.01 37.64 -29.26
CA THR A 74 20.21 37.94 -28.47
C THR A 74 21.43 38.16 -29.35
N LYS A 75 22.35 39.02 -28.91
CA LYS A 75 23.67 39.19 -29.54
C LYS A 75 24.70 38.18 -29.02
N ALA A 76 24.43 37.56 -27.87
CA ALA A 76 25.33 36.58 -27.26
C ALA A 76 25.25 35.22 -27.98
N THR A 77 26.32 34.43 -27.88
CA THR A 77 26.36 33.04 -28.36
C THR A 77 25.81 32.04 -27.34
N SER A 78 24.94 32.52 -26.45
CA SER A 78 24.27 31.71 -25.44
C SER A 78 22.92 32.28 -25.03
N TYR A 79 22.06 31.42 -24.50
CA TYR A 79 20.75 31.80 -23.99
C TYR A 79 20.33 30.91 -22.81
N LYS A 80 19.90 31.54 -21.71
CA LYS A 80 19.39 30.84 -20.53
C LYS A 80 17.90 30.54 -20.72
N VAL A 81 17.57 29.26 -20.83
CA VAL A 81 16.19 28.77 -20.88
C VAL A 81 15.70 28.52 -19.46
N THR A 82 14.52 29.03 -19.11
CA THR A 82 13.86 28.88 -17.81
C THR A 82 12.45 28.30 -17.95
N GLN A 83 11.74 28.09 -16.82
CA GLN A 83 10.35 27.63 -16.77
C GLN A 83 10.09 26.27 -17.45
N MET A 84 11.08 25.38 -17.42
CA MET A 84 10.89 24.00 -17.88
C MET A 84 10.16 23.17 -16.82
N THR A 85 9.38 22.21 -17.30
CA THR A 85 8.79 21.18 -16.46
C THR A 85 9.82 20.06 -16.23
N PRO A 86 10.19 19.73 -14.97
CA PRO A 86 11.18 18.70 -14.69
C PRO A 86 10.83 17.34 -15.29
N GLY A 87 11.82 16.64 -15.85
CA GLY A 87 11.63 15.35 -16.51
C GLY A 87 11.02 15.41 -17.91
N LYS A 88 10.69 16.60 -18.43
CA LYS A 88 10.19 16.79 -19.80
C LYS A 88 11.33 17.15 -20.76
N SER A 89 11.23 16.64 -21.99
CA SER A 89 12.11 16.97 -23.11
C SER A 89 11.54 18.10 -23.95
N TYR A 90 12.42 18.97 -24.43
CA TYR A 90 12.08 20.10 -25.27
C TYR A 90 13.11 20.21 -26.39
N ARG A 91 12.69 20.67 -27.58
CA ARG A 91 13.56 20.79 -28.75
C ARG A 91 13.84 22.26 -29.07
N PHE A 92 15.07 22.55 -29.48
CA PHE A 92 15.53 23.91 -29.74
C PHE A 92 16.35 23.99 -31.02
N MET A 93 16.27 25.13 -31.69
CA MET A 93 17.16 25.52 -32.78
C MET A 93 17.47 27.01 -32.70
N VAL A 94 18.55 27.41 -33.36
CA VAL A 94 19.00 28.81 -33.40
C VAL A 94 19.23 29.21 -34.85
N VAL A 95 18.79 30.42 -35.19
CA VAL A 95 18.97 31.04 -36.52
C VAL A 95 19.85 32.28 -36.32
N ALA A 96 20.92 32.39 -37.11
CA ALA A 96 21.73 33.60 -37.12
C ALA A 96 21.07 34.66 -38.00
N TYR A 97 21.19 35.93 -37.62
CA TYR A 97 20.77 37.04 -38.47
C TYR A 97 21.84 38.13 -38.55
N ARG A 98 21.85 38.84 -39.67
CA ARG A 98 22.61 40.07 -39.88
C ARG A 98 21.65 41.22 -40.14
N LYS A 99 21.77 42.30 -39.38
CA LYS A 99 21.04 43.55 -39.59
C LYS A 99 21.95 44.55 -40.29
N VAL A 100 21.58 44.96 -41.50
CA VAL A 100 22.27 46.00 -42.27
C VAL A 100 21.24 47.10 -42.54
N LYS A 101 21.48 48.31 -42.01
CA LYS A 101 20.50 49.41 -42.01
C LYS A 101 19.14 48.91 -41.43
N ASN A 102 18.05 49.02 -42.19
CA ASN A 102 16.71 48.57 -41.79
C ASN A 102 16.32 47.18 -42.30
N LYS A 103 17.27 46.41 -42.86
CA LYS A 103 17.01 45.06 -43.39
C LYS A 103 17.63 43.98 -42.49
N ILE A 104 16.93 42.86 -42.34
CA ILE A 104 17.38 41.68 -41.59
C ILE A 104 17.55 40.51 -42.57
N TYR A 105 18.75 39.96 -42.61
CA TYR A 105 19.13 38.80 -43.42
C TYR A 105 19.34 37.59 -42.49
N MET A 106 18.56 36.54 -42.68
CA MET A 106 18.67 35.30 -41.88
C MET A 106 19.58 34.29 -42.59
N SER A 107 20.16 33.36 -41.83
CA SER A 107 20.83 32.19 -42.39
C SER A 107 19.83 31.29 -43.14
N ASP A 108 20.21 30.75 -44.30
CA ASP A 108 19.33 29.93 -45.14
C ASP A 108 18.88 28.63 -44.46
N THR A 109 19.68 28.11 -43.52
CA THR A 109 19.31 26.94 -42.71
C THR A 109 19.47 27.23 -41.23
N PRO A 110 18.54 26.75 -40.38
CA PRO A 110 18.70 26.83 -38.92
C PRO A 110 19.82 25.90 -38.45
N SER A 111 20.24 26.05 -37.19
CA SER A 111 21.06 25.04 -36.53
C SER A 111 20.41 23.65 -36.59
N ASN A 112 21.20 22.60 -36.34
CA ASN A 112 20.61 21.30 -36.02
C ASN A 112 19.65 21.44 -34.82
N ILE A 113 18.53 20.73 -34.85
CA ILE A 113 17.60 20.68 -33.72
C ILE A 113 18.23 19.80 -32.64
N ILE A 114 18.32 20.32 -31.42
CA ILE A 114 18.73 19.52 -30.25
C ILE A 114 17.56 19.26 -29.32
N THR A 115 17.52 18.07 -28.74
CA THR A 115 16.56 17.70 -27.69
C THR A 115 17.23 17.81 -26.33
N VAL A 116 16.63 18.58 -25.42
CA VAL A 116 17.14 18.78 -24.05
C VAL A 116 16.10 18.28 -23.07
N SER A 117 16.47 17.27 -22.29
CA SER A 117 15.66 16.73 -21.20
C SER A 117 16.03 17.42 -19.89
N SER A 118 15.06 18.07 -19.26
CA SER A 118 15.23 18.63 -17.93
C SER A 118 15.45 17.53 -16.89
N LYS A 119 16.27 17.81 -15.86
CA LYS A 119 16.55 16.83 -14.80
C LYS A 119 15.39 16.72 -13.82
N ILE A 120 15.34 15.62 -13.10
CA ILE A 120 14.49 15.46 -11.90
C ILE A 120 15.43 15.41 -10.71
N LYS A 121 15.28 16.33 -9.76
CA LYS A 121 16.02 16.26 -8.50
C LYS A 121 15.61 15.00 -7.75
N LYS A 122 16.64 14.19 -7.44
CA LYS A 122 16.48 12.95 -6.70
C LYS A 122 15.91 13.25 -5.31
N PRO A 123 14.98 12.42 -4.81
CA PRO A 123 14.55 12.54 -3.43
C PRO A 123 15.70 12.17 -2.48
N SER A 124 15.65 12.69 -1.24
CA SER A 124 16.65 12.29 -0.24
C SER A 124 16.44 10.84 0.20
N LYS A 125 17.52 10.19 0.63
CA LYS A 125 17.43 8.86 1.27
C LYS A 125 16.51 8.95 2.50
N PRO A 126 15.57 8.01 2.71
CA PRO A 126 14.81 7.94 3.96
C PRO A 126 15.75 7.74 5.16
N THR A 127 15.44 8.36 6.30
CA THR A 127 16.20 8.23 7.56
C THR A 127 15.34 7.53 8.62
N GLY A 128 15.95 7.10 9.73
CA GLY A 128 15.22 6.48 10.85
C GLY A 128 14.48 5.18 10.48
N PHE A 129 14.97 4.47 9.47
CA PHE A 129 14.38 3.20 9.04
C PHE A 129 14.58 2.14 10.12
N ARG A 130 13.47 1.58 10.61
CA ARG A 130 13.44 0.64 11.72
C ARG A 130 12.23 -0.28 11.65
N VAL A 131 12.28 -1.37 12.40
CA VAL A 131 11.08 -2.11 12.74
C VAL A 131 10.26 -1.32 13.77
N GLY A 132 8.95 -1.22 13.52
CA GLY A 132 7.99 -0.77 14.53
C GLY A 132 7.51 -1.96 15.34
N VAL A 133 6.32 -2.46 15.01
CA VAL A 133 5.70 -3.57 15.72
C VAL A 133 6.02 -4.92 15.05
N ASN A 134 6.56 -5.86 15.83
CA ASN A 134 6.90 -7.21 15.39
C ASN A 134 5.97 -8.27 16.00
N GLY A 135 5.52 -9.22 15.18
CA GLY A 135 4.59 -10.29 15.53
C GLY A 135 4.90 -11.58 14.76
N SER A 136 4.26 -12.69 15.11
CA SER A 136 4.65 -14.01 14.60
C SER A 136 4.36 -14.23 13.12
N ARG A 137 3.44 -13.45 12.56
CA ARG A 137 3.08 -13.49 11.13
C ARG A 137 3.02 -12.10 10.51
N THR A 138 3.43 -11.08 11.24
CA THR A 138 3.29 -9.69 10.84
C THR A 138 4.46 -8.86 11.30
N LEU A 139 4.89 -7.92 10.47
CA LEU A 139 5.95 -6.99 10.81
C LEU A 139 5.63 -5.62 10.25
N GLU A 140 5.79 -4.58 11.05
CA GLU A 140 5.61 -3.21 10.61
C GLU A 140 6.96 -2.51 10.51
N LEU A 141 7.18 -1.82 9.40
CA LEU A 141 8.37 -1.02 9.14
C LEU A 141 8.00 0.45 9.16
N ASN A 142 8.89 1.28 9.71
CA ASN A 142 8.71 2.73 9.81
C ASN A 142 9.98 3.46 9.38
N TRP A 143 9.83 4.65 8.80
CA TRP A 143 10.92 5.55 8.44
C TRP A 143 10.47 7.01 8.51
N ASN A 144 11.39 7.96 8.38
CA ASN A 144 11.09 9.38 8.34
C ASN A 144 10.81 9.84 6.90
N LYS A 145 10.04 10.94 6.77
CA LYS A 145 9.72 11.54 5.47
C LYS A 145 10.99 11.99 4.75
N ALA A 146 11.17 11.55 3.51
CA ALA A 146 12.23 12.01 2.63
C ALA A 146 11.85 13.29 1.90
N SER A 147 12.78 14.25 1.80
CA SER A 147 12.61 15.46 1.00
C SER A 147 12.44 15.13 -0.48
N ASN A 148 11.57 15.88 -1.16
CA ASN A 148 11.22 15.69 -2.57
C ASN A 148 10.65 14.30 -2.94
N ALA A 149 10.29 13.46 -1.97
CA ALA A 149 9.71 12.15 -2.25
C ALA A 149 8.21 12.25 -2.59
N THR A 150 7.81 11.57 -3.66
CA THR A 150 6.41 11.30 -4.00
C THR A 150 5.93 9.98 -3.36
N GLY A 151 6.85 9.09 -3.00
CA GLY A 151 6.56 7.86 -2.28
C GLY A 151 7.82 7.04 -2.01
N TYR A 152 7.63 5.78 -1.63
CA TYR A 152 8.69 4.87 -1.19
C TYR A 152 8.50 3.49 -1.79
N GLN A 153 9.63 2.83 -2.06
CA GLN A 153 9.70 1.42 -2.43
C GLN A 153 10.40 0.65 -1.33
N VAL A 154 9.74 -0.40 -0.85
CA VAL A 154 10.22 -1.28 0.21
C VAL A 154 10.63 -2.60 -0.42
N PHE A 155 11.85 -3.02 -0.15
CA PHE A 155 12.47 -4.21 -0.70
C PHE A 155 12.71 -5.24 0.39
N ARG A 156 12.53 -6.52 0.04
CA ARG A 156 13.12 -7.63 0.79
C ARG A 156 14.52 -7.88 0.25
N TYR A 157 15.47 -8.07 1.16
CA TYR A 157 16.83 -8.44 0.84
C TYR A 157 17.04 -9.91 1.17
N ASP A 158 17.43 -10.68 0.16
CA ASP A 158 17.90 -12.04 0.34
C ASP A 158 19.43 -11.99 0.53
N SER A 159 19.90 -12.35 1.72
CA SER A 159 21.32 -12.32 2.06
C SER A 159 22.12 -13.41 1.35
N ALA A 160 21.51 -14.57 1.07
CA ALA A 160 22.17 -15.66 0.36
C ALA A 160 22.35 -15.32 -1.12
N ALA A 161 21.31 -14.79 -1.76
CA ALA A 161 21.36 -14.37 -3.16
C ALA A 161 21.93 -12.95 -3.37
N ARG A 162 22.23 -12.21 -2.29
CA ARG A 162 22.62 -10.79 -2.28
C ARG A 162 21.70 -9.90 -3.12
N LYS A 163 20.41 -10.20 -3.14
CA LYS A 163 19.44 -9.62 -4.09
C LYS A 163 18.32 -8.86 -3.39
N TYR A 164 17.99 -7.68 -3.93
CA TYR A 164 16.80 -6.93 -3.55
C TYR A 164 15.61 -7.34 -4.42
N THR A 165 14.48 -7.63 -3.77
CA THR A 165 13.20 -7.89 -4.43
C THR A 165 12.17 -6.86 -3.98
N LEU A 166 11.57 -6.14 -4.92
CA LEU A 166 10.54 -5.14 -4.60
C LEU A 166 9.35 -5.84 -3.93
N ALA A 167 9.03 -5.40 -2.72
CA ALA A 167 7.99 -6.02 -1.91
C ALA A 167 6.73 -5.15 -1.86
N LYS A 168 6.87 -3.82 -1.73
CA LYS A 168 5.75 -2.86 -1.72
C LYS A 168 6.16 -1.50 -2.27
N THR A 169 5.19 -0.78 -2.81
CA THR A 169 5.26 0.66 -3.11
C THR A 169 4.20 1.37 -2.28
N VAL A 170 4.57 2.39 -1.52
CA VAL A 170 3.67 3.11 -0.60
C VAL A 170 3.93 4.62 -0.67
N SER A 171 2.90 5.43 -0.42
CA SER A 171 3.03 6.89 -0.30
C SER A 171 3.38 7.35 1.12
N GLY A 172 2.93 6.60 2.14
CA GLY A 172 3.21 6.87 3.55
C GLY A 172 4.60 6.44 4.00
N THR A 173 4.89 6.71 5.28
CA THR A 173 6.20 6.44 5.90
C THR A 173 6.24 5.17 6.75
N SER A 174 5.26 4.29 6.56
CA SER A 174 5.20 2.98 7.20
C SER A 174 4.60 1.95 6.27
N CYS A 175 4.91 0.67 6.51
CA CYS A 175 4.20 -0.42 5.86
C CYS A 175 4.16 -1.69 6.72
N LYS A 176 3.04 -2.42 6.65
CA LYS A 176 2.84 -3.69 7.37
C LYS A 176 2.98 -4.88 6.41
N PHE A 177 3.82 -5.84 6.76
CA PHE A 177 3.88 -7.17 6.17
C PHE A 177 3.00 -8.13 6.96
N THR A 178 2.35 -9.04 6.25
CA THR A 178 1.52 -10.11 6.82
C THR A 178 1.87 -11.44 6.17
N GLY A 179 1.44 -12.54 6.77
CA GLY A 179 1.71 -13.88 6.25
C GLY A 179 3.17 -14.31 6.39
N LEU A 180 3.92 -13.71 7.32
CA LEU A 180 5.28 -14.13 7.63
C LEU A 180 5.30 -15.53 8.27
N THR A 181 6.43 -16.20 8.16
CA THR A 181 6.73 -17.45 8.87
C THR A 181 7.30 -17.09 10.24
N ALA A 182 6.73 -17.64 11.31
CA ALA A 182 7.24 -17.44 12.67
C ALA A 182 8.67 -17.98 12.78
N GLY A 183 9.52 -17.31 13.56
CA GLY A 183 10.93 -17.65 13.75
C GLY A 183 11.82 -17.40 12.53
N LYS A 184 11.26 -16.90 11.41
CA LYS A 184 12.06 -16.59 10.22
C LYS A 184 12.56 -15.14 10.28
N LYS A 185 13.86 -14.97 10.06
CA LYS A 185 14.50 -13.67 9.86
C LYS A 185 14.14 -13.08 8.49
N TYR A 186 13.73 -11.83 8.48
CA TYR A 186 13.46 -11.04 7.29
C TYR A 186 14.33 -9.79 7.28
N THR A 187 14.95 -9.49 6.14
CA THR A 187 15.78 -8.30 5.96
C THR A 187 15.14 -7.38 4.93
N PHE A 188 15.13 -6.09 5.22
CA PHE A 188 14.47 -5.07 4.40
C PHE A 188 15.37 -3.87 4.13
N ALA A 189 15.06 -3.16 3.06
CA ALA A 189 15.56 -1.82 2.78
C ALA A 189 14.44 -0.97 2.17
N VAL A 190 14.56 0.34 2.30
CA VAL A 190 13.64 1.30 1.69
C VAL A 190 14.44 2.27 0.82
N ARG A 191 13.86 2.71 -0.29
CA ARG A 191 14.31 3.91 -0.99
C ARG A 191 13.11 4.81 -1.28
N SER A 192 13.32 6.11 -1.30
CA SER A 192 12.30 7.04 -1.76
C SER A 192 12.35 7.16 -3.29
N TYR A 193 11.21 7.51 -3.88
CA TYR A 193 11.14 7.91 -5.28
C TYR A 193 10.42 9.24 -5.41
N ARG A 194 10.77 9.98 -6.46
CA ARG A 194 10.05 11.16 -6.92
C ARG A 194 9.54 10.88 -8.31
N LYS A 195 8.24 11.09 -8.54
CA LYS A 195 7.60 10.92 -9.85
C LYS A 195 7.20 12.29 -10.39
N VAL A 196 7.76 12.69 -11.53
CA VAL A 196 7.41 13.93 -12.23
C VAL A 196 7.22 13.61 -13.70
N SER A 197 6.11 14.06 -14.31
CA SER A 197 5.81 13.82 -15.73
C SER A 197 5.95 12.35 -16.18
N GLY A 198 5.53 11.41 -15.32
CA GLY A 198 5.60 9.96 -15.58
C GLY A 198 6.97 9.33 -15.34
N GLN A 199 8.02 10.13 -15.16
CA GLN A 199 9.40 9.69 -14.95
C GLN A 199 9.73 9.57 -13.47
N TYR A 200 10.64 8.65 -13.12
CA TYR A 200 11.03 8.38 -11.74
C TYR A 200 12.50 8.74 -11.48
N ALA A 201 12.75 9.40 -10.36
CA ALA A 201 14.07 9.54 -9.76
C ALA A 201 14.08 8.85 -8.39
N TYR A 202 15.13 8.09 -8.09
CA TYR A 202 15.24 7.30 -6.86
C TYR A 202 16.38 7.79 -5.97
N SER A 203 16.20 7.69 -4.66
CA SER A 203 17.29 7.83 -3.70
C SER A 203 18.15 6.56 -3.65
N ALA A 204 19.27 6.63 -2.93
CA ALA A 204 19.95 5.44 -2.41
C ALA A 204 19.02 4.66 -1.46
N TYR A 205 19.33 3.38 -1.24
CA TYR A 205 18.68 2.55 -0.22
C TYR A 205 19.08 3.00 1.19
N THR A 206 18.19 2.82 2.15
CA THR A 206 18.53 2.83 3.58
C THR A 206 19.49 1.68 3.92
N PRO A 207 20.19 1.75 5.07
CA PRO A 207 20.80 0.56 5.65
C PRO A 207 19.79 -0.59 5.76
N LEU A 208 20.30 -1.83 5.70
CA LEU A 208 19.49 -3.02 5.89
C LEU A 208 18.98 -3.06 7.34
N VAL A 209 17.71 -3.36 7.51
CA VAL A 209 17.12 -3.68 8.81
C VAL A 209 16.63 -5.11 8.75
N SER A 210 17.12 -5.93 9.67
CA SER A 210 16.71 -7.33 9.82
C SER A 210 15.93 -7.51 11.10
N GLU A 211 14.94 -8.39 11.06
CA GLU A 211 14.15 -8.76 12.23
C GLU A 211 13.61 -10.18 12.08
N GLU A 212 13.55 -10.90 13.19
CA GLU A 212 12.96 -12.23 13.24
C GLU A 212 11.49 -12.13 13.63
N ALA A 213 10.59 -12.68 12.81
CA ALA A 213 9.18 -12.74 13.19
C ALA A 213 9.03 -13.57 14.47
N ILE A 214 8.29 -13.09 15.47
CA ILE A 214 8.18 -13.74 16.79
C ILE A 214 7.92 -15.25 16.64
N GLN A 215 8.82 -16.07 17.18
CA GLN A 215 8.61 -17.50 17.32
C GLN A 215 7.61 -17.76 18.44
N LEU A 216 6.59 -18.57 18.15
CA LEU A 216 5.61 -18.99 19.15
C LEU A 216 5.98 -20.37 19.70
N SER A 217 5.74 -20.57 21.00
CA SER A 217 5.63 -21.87 21.62
C SER A 217 4.56 -22.69 20.91
N ALA A 218 4.73 -24.02 20.89
CA ALA A 218 3.76 -24.92 20.25
C ALA A 218 2.34 -24.73 20.81
N LYS A 219 2.21 -24.43 22.11
CA LYS A 219 0.92 -24.19 22.77
C LYS A 219 0.27 -22.88 22.31
N ALA A 220 1.02 -21.79 22.18
CA ALA A 220 0.51 -20.51 21.67
C ALA A 220 0.19 -20.57 20.17
N ALA A 221 1.02 -21.26 19.38
CA ALA A 221 0.76 -21.53 17.98
C ALA A 221 -0.52 -22.37 17.77
N ALA A 222 -0.84 -23.26 18.72
CA ALA A 222 -2.03 -24.10 18.71
C ALA A 222 -3.30 -23.41 19.26
N VAL A 223 -3.27 -22.13 19.61
CA VAL A 223 -4.48 -21.38 19.98
C VAL A 223 -5.46 -21.35 18.80
N ARG A 224 -6.64 -21.91 19.01
CA ARG A 224 -7.64 -22.13 17.96
C ARG A 224 -8.63 -20.98 17.90
N SER A 225 -9.04 -20.62 16.67
CA SER A 225 -10.33 -19.94 16.45
C SER A 225 -11.44 -20.98 16.38
N PHE A 226 -12.66 -20.54 16.63
CA PHE A 226 -13.84 -21.38 16.39
C PHE A 226 -13.98 -21.69 14.90
N ARG A 227 -14.88 -22.62 14.56
CA ARG A 227 -15.31 -22.85 13.17
C ARG A 227 -16.83 -22.75 13.08
N TYR A 228 -17.35 -22.36 11.94
CA TYR A 228 -18.79 -22.39 11.69
C TYR A 228 -19.21 -23.80 11.30
N ILE A 229 -20.27 -24.30 11.95
CA ILE A 229 -20.88 -25.57 11.60
C ILE A 229 -21.93 -25.28 10.51
N ARG A 230 -21.76 -25.89 9.35
CA ARG A 230 -22.71 -25.83 8.23
C ARG A 230 -23.04 -27.26 7.78
N LYS A 231 -24.15 -27.43 7.09
CA LYS A 231 -24.55 -28.71 6.50
C LYS A 231 -24.58 -28.63 4.99
N THR A 232 -24.25 -29.72 4.29
CA THR A 232 -24.45 -29.81 2.84
C THR A 232 -25.95 -29.75 2.52
N LYS A 233 -26.36 -28.94 1.55
CA LYS A 233 -27.77 -28.81 1.14
C LYS A 233 -28.25 -30.01 0.33
N LYS A 234 -27.31 -30.66 -0.36
CA LYS A 234 -27.54 -31.78 -1.26
C LYS A 234 -26.28 -32.65 -1.29
N ARG A 235 -26.38 -33.80 -1.96
CA ARG A 235 -25.22 -34.62 -2.29
C ARG A 235 -24.20 -33.78 -3.07
N VAL A 236 -22.95 -33.79 -2.64
CA VAL A 236 -21.91 -32.91 -3.20
C VAL A 236 -20.56 -33.63 -3.26
N THR A 237 -19.86 -33.47 -4.38
CA THR A 237 -18.48 -33.92 -4.53
C THR A 237 -17.53 -32.85 -4.00
N VAL A 238 -16.63 -33.23 -3.09
CA VAL A 238 -15.60 -32.37 -2.51
C VAL A 238 -14.22 -32.95 -2.79
N TYR A 239 -13.20 -32.10 -2.83
CA TYR A 239 -11.81 -32.59 -2.82
C TYR A 239 -11.37 -32.84 -1.38
N ASN A 240 -10.99 -34.07 -1.06
CA ASN A 240 -10.46 -34.46 0.25
C ASN A 240 -8.92 -34.42 0.20
N TYR A 241 -8.31 -33.57 1.03
CA TYR A 241 -6.86 -33.36 1.04
C TYR A 241 -6.10 -34.52 1.68
N ASP A 242 -6.67 -35.14 2.70
CA ASP A 242 -6.06 -36.27 3.40
C ASP A 242 -6.03 -37.51 2.49
N LYS A 243 -7.13 -37.75 1.75
CA LYS A 243 -7.21 -38.85 0.77
C LYS A 243 -6.62 -38.50 -0.61
N LYS A 244 -6.25 -37.23 -0.82
CA LYS A 244 -5.81 -36.66 -2.11
C LYS A 244 -6.73 -36.96 -3.30
N LYS A 245 -8.03 -37.15 -3.06
CA LYS A 245 -9.01 -37.52 -4.08
C LYS A 245 -10.38 -36.89 -3.84
N ASN A 246 -11.21 -36.93 -4.88
CA ASN A 246 -12.61 -36.52 -4.74
C ASN A 246 -13.38 -37.51 -3.87
N GLN A 247 -14.24 -36.97 -3.00
CA GLN A 247 -15.14 -37.73 -2.12
C GLN A 247 -16.54 -37.14 -2.26
N THR A 248 -17.54 -38.02 -2.38
CA THR A 248 -18.95 -37.61 -2.34
C THR A 248 -19.43 -37.55 -0.90
N LEU A 249 -20.07 -36.43 -0.53
CA LEU A 249 -20.74 -36.24 0.75
C LEU A 249 -22.24 -36.30 0.55
N SER A 250 -22.95 -37.00 1.44
CA SER A 250 -24.41 -37.01 1.48
C SER A 250 -24.97 -35.63 1.86
N ALA A 251 -26.24 -35.37 1.53
CA ALA A 251 -26.97 -34.21 2.04
C ALA A 251 -27.03 -34.22 3.58
N GLY A 252 -27.05 -33.05 4.21
CA GLY A 252 -27.08 -32.92 5.67
C GLY A 252 -25.72 -33.14 6.36
N THR A 253 -24.66 -33.53 5.63
CA THR A 253 -23.31 -33.76 6.18
C THR A 253 -22.78 -32.49 6.85
N LYS A 254 -22.40 -32.58 8.13
CA LYS A 254 -21.79 -31.46 8.87
C LYS A 254 -20.37 -31.17 8.36
N VAL A 255 -20.09 -29.89 8.13
CA VAL A 255 -18.77 -29.39 7.73
C VAL A 255 -18.41 -28.18 8.59
N TYR A 256 -17.19 -28.18 9.13
CA TYR A 256 -16.65 -27.14 10.00
C TYR A 256 -15.78 -26.19 9.18
N VAL A 257 -16.28 -25.00 8.86
CA VAL A 257 -15.63 -24.03 7.95
C VAL A 257 -15.15 -22.79 8.67
N SER A 258 -14.12 -22.13 8.13
CA SER A 258 -13.54 -20.91 8.73
C SER A 258 -14.27 -19.60 8.37
N SER A 259 -15.22 -19.62 7.43
CA SER A 259 -15.96 -18.43 6.97
C SER A 259 -17.45 -18.70 6.76
N LYS A 260 -18.26 -17.64 6.91
CA LYS A 260 -19.70 -17.59 6.59
C LYS A 260 -19.99 -17.28 5.12
N THR A 261 -18.97 -16.96 4.32
CA THR A 261 -19.13 -16.60 2.90
C THR A 261 -19.95 -17.67 2.15
N THR A 262 -20.85 -17.20 1.28
CA THR A 262 -21.73 -18.04 0.45
C THR A 262 -21.21 -18.23 -0.98
N SER A 263 -20.17 -17.48 -1.36
CA SER A 263 -19.50 -17.53 -2.65
C SER A 263 -18.14 -18.28 -2.59
N GLY A 264 -17.68 -18.74 -3.75
CA GLY A 264 -16.37 -19.37 -3.90
C GLY A 264 -16.25 -20.74 -3.23
N TYR A 265 -15.02 -21.10 -2.88
CA TYR A 265 -14.67 -22.34 -2.19
C TYR A 265 -14.24 -22.06 -0.76
N LEU A 266 -14.65 -22.94 0.15
CA LEU A 266 -14.24 -22.94 1.54
C LEU A 266 -13.36 -24.15 1.81
N TYR A 267 -12.37 -23.94 2.68
CA TYR A 267 -11.67 -25.03 3.35
C TYR A 267 -12.38 -25.33 4.66
N GLY A 268 -12.61 -26.60 4.92
CA GLY A 268 -13.26 -27.06 6.13
C GLY A 268 -12.80 -28.44 6.54
N TYR A 269 -13.41 -28.91 7.63
CA TYR A 269 -13.15 -30.22 8.19
C TYR A 269 -14.47 -30.99 8.30
N LEU A 270 -14.43 -32.29 8.11
CA LEU A 270 -15.52 -33.21 8.43
C LEU A 270 -15.47 -33.57 9.92
N THR A 271 -16.52 -34.21 10.44
CA THR A 271 -16.59 -34.64 11.85
C THR A 271 -15.46 -35.57 12.25
N ASN A 272 -14.97 -36.40 11.33
CA ASN A 272 -13.82 -37.28 11.53
C ASN A 272 -12.47 -36.58 11.37
N GLY A 273 -12.43 -35.25 11.24
CA GLY A 273 -11.21 -34.46 11.12
C GLY A 273 -10.64 -34.33 9.71
N GLN A 274 -11.20 -35.00 8.70
CA GLN A 274 -10.70 -34.91 7.32
C GLN A 274 -10.90 -33.51 6.74
N LYS A 275 -9.85 -32.96 6.11
CA LYS A 275 -9.83 -31.65 5.48
C LYS A 275 -10.37 -31.73 4.05
N VAL A 276 -11.34 -30.86 3.76
CA VAL A 276 -12.03 -30.82 2.47
C VAL A 276 -12.07 -29.42 1.87
N LYS A 277 -12.08 -29.34 0.53
CA LYS A 277 -12.45 -28.14 -0.24
C LYS A 277 -13.87 -28.30 -0.74
N ILE A 278 -14.76 -27.38 -0.35
CA ILE A 278 -16.19 -27.43 -0.68
C ILE A 278 -16.67 -26.10 -1.23
N LYS A 279 -17.53 -26.11 -2.25
CA LYS A 279 -18.16 -24.89 -2.79
C LYS A 279 -19.11 -24.32 -1.73
N ALA A 280 -18.96 -23.03 -1.41
CA ALA A 280 -19.75 -22.37 -0.38
C ALA A 280 -21.26 -22.45 -0.65
N SER A 281 -21.65 -22.41 -1.93
CA SER A 281 -23.04 -22.53 -2.38
C SER A 281 -23.63 -23.92 -2.21
N ALA A 282 -22.82 -24.96 -1.94
CA ALA A 282 -23.30 -26.30 -1.61
C ALA A 282 -23.66 -26.46 -0.12
N LEU A 283 -23.31 -25.48 0.71
CA LEU A 283 -23.57 -25.47 2.14
C LEU A 283 -24.79 -24.60 2.48
N GLY A 284 -25.59 -25.05 3.46
CA GLY A 284 -26.72 -24.30 4.02
C GLY A 284 -26.25 -23.17 4.93
N GLY A 285 -27.18 -22.55 5.65
CA GLY A 285 -26.85 -21.54 6.67
C GLY A 285 -25.93 -22.06 7.78
N THR A 286 -25.42 -21.15 8.60
CA THR A 286 -24.65 -21.53 9.81
C THR A 286 -25.61 -22.10 10.84
N SER A 287 -25.45 -23.36 11.20
CA SER A 287 -26.27 -24.03 12.23
C SER A 287 -25.65 -23.95 13.62
N GLY A 288 -24.39 -23.53 13.74
CA GLY A 288 -23.70 -23.41 15.02
C GLY A 288 -22.23 -23.04 14.89
N ILE A 289 -21.50 -23.13 16.01
CA ILE A 289 -20.05 -22.97 16.06
C ILE A 289 -19.37 -24.14 16.77
N GLU A 290 -18.17 -24.50 16.33
CA GLU A 290 -17.27 -25.43 17.02
C GLU A 290 -16.53 -24.68 18.14
N PHE A 291 -16.73 -25.11 19.38
CA PHE A 291 -16.03 -24.58 20.54
C PHE A 291 -15.86 -25.67 21.62
N ASN A 292 -14.93 -25.46 22.55
CA ASN A 292 -14.65 -26.27 23.72
C ASN A 292 -14.44 -25.37 24.96
N ALA A 293 -15.49 -25.24 25.77
CA ALA A 293 -15.47 -24.47 27.01
C ALA A 293 -15.01 -25.25 28.26
N LYS A 294 -14.65 -26.54 28.13
CA LYS A 294 -14.30 -27.41 29.27
C LYS A 294 -12.97 -27.02 29.92
N SER A 295 -12.01 -26.56 29.11
CA SER A 295 -10.70 -26.12 29.56
C SER A 295 -10.33 -24.77 28.96
N ASP A 296 -9.32 -24.12 29.54
CA ASP A 296 -8.81 -22.83 29.10
C ASP A 296 -7.30 -22.92 28.83
N TYR A 297 -6.76 -21.93 28.12
CA TYR A 297 -5.32 -21.77 27.94
C TYR A 297 -4.70 -21.13 29.20
N SER A 298 -3.45 -21.47 29.50
CA SER A 298 -2.71 -20.82 30.59
C SER A 298 -2.48 -19.33 30.28
N THR A 299 -2.23 -18.53 31.32
CA THR A 299 -1.93 -17.10 31.20
C THR A 299 -0.79 -16.84 30.22
N ALA A 300 0.32 -17.57 30.35
CA ALA A 300 1.48 -17.45 29.46
C ALA A 300 1.09 -17.66 27.98
N VAL A 301 0.31 -18.71 27.67
CA VAL A 301 -0.14 -19.00 26.31
C VAL A 301 -1.03 -17.89 25.75
N LYS A 302 -1.90 -17.31 26.59
CA LYS A 302 -2.80 -16.22 26.19
C LYS A 302 -2.03 -14.93 25.88
N GLU A 303 -1.11 -14.55 26.76
CA GLU A 303 -0.26 -13.36 26.58
C GLU A 303 0.62 -13.50 25.35
N GLU A 304 1.29 -14.65 25.19
CA GLU A 304 2.15 -14.93 24.06
C GLU A 304 1.38 -14.85 22.73
N PHE A 305 0.21 -15.50 22.65
CA PHE A 305 -0.64 -15.46 21.47
C PHE A 305 -1.08 -14.05 21.11
N ILE A 306 -1.52 -13.24 22.09
CA ILE A 306 -2.01 -11.88 21.86
C ILE A 306 -0.89 -10.92 21.48
N ASN A 307 0.26 -11.00 22.14
CA ASN A 307 1.42 -10.19 21.79
C ASN A 307 1.98 -10.53 20.41
N SER A 308 1.80 -11.78 19.95
CA SER A 308 2.09 -12.20 18.58
C SER A 308 1.26 -11.51 17.49
N LYS A 309 0.12 -10.88 17.82
CA LYS A 309 -0.84 -10.37 16.82
C LYS A 309 -0.63 -8.92 16.40
N ASN A 310 0.26 -8.18 17.06
CA ASN A 310 0.48 -6.75 16.83
C ASN A 310 -0.82 -5.95 16.95
N LEU A 311 -1.63 -6.26 17.98
CA LEU A 311 -2.88 -5.57 18.26
C LEU A 311 -2.58 -4.29 19.03
N THR A 312 -3.06 -3.16 18.52
CA THR A 312 -3.02 -1.86 19.20
C THR A 312 -4.38 -1.56 19.81
N SER A 313 -4.37 -0.74 20.86
CA SER A 313 -5.58 -0.22 21.48
C SER A 313 -5.39 1.25 21.82
N PRO A 314 -6.39 2.12 21.54
CA PRO A 314 -6.38 3.53 21.99
C PRO A 314 -6.32 3.71 23.51
N THR A 315 -6.63 2.64 24.26
CA THR A 315 -6.61 2.65 25.72
C THR A 315 -5.51 1.71 26.22
N LYS A 316 -5.17 1.80 27.51
CA LYS A 316 -4.29 0.83 28.18
C LYS A 316 -4.86 -0.59 28.29
N TYR A 317 -6.05 -0.87 27.76
CA TYR A 317 -6.71 -2.17 27.79
C TYR A 317 -6.89 -2.76 26.39
N LEU A 318 -6.91 -4.09 26.32
CA LEU A 318 -7.25 -4.87 25.12
C LEU A 318 -8.16 -6.03 25.54
N ILE A 319 -9.24 -6.27 24.80
CA ILE A 319 -10.11 -7.44 25.02
C ILE A 319 -9.86 -8.46 23.92
N TRP A 320 -9.69 -9.72 24.32
CA TRP A 320 -9.77 -10.87 23.41
C TRP A 320 -10.96 -11.76 23.78
N ILE A 321 -11.92 -11.84 22.87
CA ILE A 321 -12.99 -12.83 22.90
C ILE A 321 -12.47 -14.08 22.21
N ASN A 322 -12.21 -15.12 23.00
CA ASN A 322 -11.87 -16.44 22.50
C ASN A 322 -13.16 -17.26 22.34
N GLN A 323 -13.68 -17.29 21.11
CA GLN A 323 -14.93 -18.00 20.84
C GLN A 323 -14.73 -19.52 20.79
N TYR A 324 -13.50 -20.03 20.67
CA TYR A 324 -13.25 -21.47 20.80
C TYR A 324 -13.29 -21.92 22.26
N ARG A 325 -12.82 -21.10 23.21
CA ARG A 325 -12.84 -21.44 24.65
C ARG A 325 -14.02 -20.88 25.42
N ALA A 326 -14.90 -20.12 24.75
CA ALA A 326 -15.98 -19.36 25.38
C ALA A 326 -15.48 -18.50 26.55
N ARG A 327 -14.43 -17.71 26.28
CA ARG A 327 -13.77 -16.84 27.26
C ARG A 327 -13.69 -15.40 26.76
N VAL A 328 -13.86 -14.47 27.68
CA VAL A 328 -13.38 -13.10 27.52
C VAL A 328 -12.10 -12.95 28.33
N ASN A 329 -11.07 -12.41 27.70
CA ASN A 329 -9.77 -12.15 28.30
C ASN A 329 -9.49 -10.66 28.19
N VAL A 330 -9.21 -10.01 29.31
CA VAL A 330 -8.89 -8.60 29.38
C VAL A 330 -7.43 -8.46 29.72
N PHE A 331 -6.73 -7.68 28.90
CA PHE A 331 -5.31 -7.39 29.04
C PHE A 331 -5.12 -5.90 29.34
N LYS A 332 -4.03 -5.58 30.02
CA LYS A 332 -3.55 -4.22 30.27
C LYS A 332 -2.12 -4.08 29.78
N GLY A 333 -1.78 -2.93 29.20
CA GLY A 333 -0.44 -2.67 28.66
C GLY A 333 -0.49 -1.94 27.33
N SER A 334 0.43 -2.30 26.44
CA SER A 334 0.56 -1.73 25.11
C SER A 334 0.96 -2.80 24.09
N VAL A 335 1.00 -2.43 22.81
CA VAL A 335 1.31 -3.37 21.72
C VAL A 335 2.63 -4.11 21.97
N GLY A 336 2.59 -5.44 21.88
CA GLY A 336 3.75 -6.31 22.16
C GLY A 336 3.96 -6.65 23.64
N ASN A 337 3.31 -5.94 24.57
CA ASN A 337 3.46 -6.08 26.02
C ASN A 337 2.11 -6.10 26.77
N TRP A 338 1.11 -6.79 26.22
CA TRP A 338 -0.18 -7.02 26.84
C TRP A 338 -0.08 -8.08 27.95
N LYS A 339 -0.49 -7.72 29.16
CA LYS A 339 -0.55 -8.60 30.34
C LYS A 339 -1.98 -8.92 30.73
N LEU A 340 -2.29 -10.19 30.99
CA LEU A 340 -3.63 -10.63 31.32
C LEU A 340 -3.99 -10.13 32.72
N VAL A 341 -5.10 -9.40 32.83
CA VAL A 341 -5.60 -8.89 34.12
C VAL A 341 -6.92 -9.53 34.53
N ARG A 342 -7.68 -10.09 33.59
CA ARG A 342 -8.93 -10.79 33.91
C ARG A 342 -9.30 -11.81 32.84
N SER A 343 -9.86 -12.94 33.24
CA SER A 343 -10.36 -13.96 32.32
C SER A 343 -11.57 -14.68 32.90
N PHE A 344 -12.67 -14.73 32.16
CA PHE A 344 -13.93 -15.30 32.65
C PHE A 344 -14.69 -16.04 31.54
N LYS A 345 -15.51 -17.03 31.95
CA LYS A 345 -16.37 -17.82 31.05
C LYS A 345 -17.53 -16.95 30.60
N VAL A 346 -17.94 -17.15 29.35
CA VAL A 346 -19.05 -16.41 28.75
C VAL A 346 -19.98 -17.34 28.00
N VAL A 347 -21.15 -16.83 27.65
CA VAL A 347 -22.06 -17.42 26.68
C VAL A 347 -21.84 -16.77 25.33
N LEU A 348 -21.65 -17.58 24.30
CA LEU A 348 -21.41 -17.12 22.93
C LEU A 348 -22.71 -16.98 22.15
N GLY A 349 -22.62 -16.30 21.00
CA GLY A 349 -23.64 -16.39 19.96
C GLY A 349 -23.79 -17.82 19.43
N ARG A 350 -25.02 -18.29 19.30
CA ARG A 350 -25.36 -19.63 18.77
C ARG A 350 -24.67 -19.91 17.44
N THR A 351 -24.64 -18.91 16.55
CA THR A 351 -24.00 -18.99 15.23
C THR A 351 -22.67 -18.22 15.17
N GLY A 352 -22.10 -17.91 16.34
CA GLY A 352 -20.86 -17.15 16.51
C GLY A 352 -21.07 -15.65 16.47
N SER A 353 -20.28 -14.95 17.29
CA SER A 353 -20.18 -13.49 17.31
C SER A 353 -19.35 -13.00 16.13
N VAL A 354 -19.48 -11.72 15.79
CA VAL A 354 -18.71 -11.09 14.72
C VAL A 354 -17.20 -11.30 14.94
N ARG A 355 -16.47 -11.67 13.88
CA ARG A 355 -15.01 -11.92 13.92
C ARG A 355 -14.18 -10.67 13.62
N GLY A 356 -12.96 -10.68 14.13
CA GLY A 356 -11.93 -9.70 13.82
C GLY A 356 -11.82 -8.60 14.86
N ILE A 357 -11.16 -7.51 14.47
CA ILE A 357 -10.87 -6.36 15.33
C ILE A 357 -12.08 -5.43 15.33
N ARG A 358 -12.53 -5.04 16.51
CA ARG A 358 -13.60 -4.08 16.80
C ARG A 358 -13.20 -3.18 17.97
N LYS A 359 -14.11 -2.35 18.47
CA LYS A 359 -13.86 -1.45 19.61
C LYS A 359 -15.11 -1.32 20.48
N ILE A 360 -14.91 -1.11 21.78
CA ILE A 360 -15.98 -0.59 22.65
C ILE A 360 -16.40 0.77 22.11
N TYR A 361 -17.68 0.98 21.83
CA TYR A 361 -18.16 2.25 21.25
C TYR A 361 -19.29 2.90 22.05
N GLY A 362 -19.92 2.19 22.99
CA GLY A 362 -20.98 2.75 23.83
C GLY A 362 -21.36 1.85 24.99
N ARG A 363 -22.12 2.39 25.94
CA ARG A 363 -22.64 1.66 27.10
C ARG A 363 -24.06 2.11 27.45
N SER A 364 -24.84 1.23 28.05
CA SER A 364 -26.10 1.54 28.73
C SER A 364 -26.07 1.00 30.16
N ARG A 365 -26.60 1.77 31.12
CA ARG A 365 -26.79 1.29 32.50
C ARG A 365 -28.03 0.42 32.64
N TRP A 366 -29.02 0.64 31.78
CA TRP A 366 -30.33 0.01 31.82
C TRP A 366 -30.42 -1.05 30.73
N GLY A 367 -29.85 -2.21 31.00
CA GLY A 367 -29.95 -3.38 30.14
C GLY A 367 -30.96 -4.40 30.67
N TYR A 368 -30.77 -5.63 30.23
CA TYR A 368 -31.54 -6.76 30.73
C TYR A 368 -31.24 -7.06 32.19
N GLU A 369 -32.25 -7.54 32.93
CA GLU A 369 -32.11 -7.92 34.36
C GLU A 369 -31.56 -6.76 35.23
N ASN A 370 -31.82 -5.50 34.84
CA ASN A 370 -31.25 -4.29 35.45
C ASN A 370 -29.71 -4.27 35.52
N LEU A 371 -29.05 -4.96 34.57
CA LEU A 371 -27.59 -5.00 34.45
C LEU A 371 -27.10 -4.19 33.24
N PRO A 372 -25.84 -3.71 33.26
CA PRO A 372 -25.33 -2.85 32.21
C PRO A 372 -25.11 -3.58 30.87
N VAL A 373 -25.08 -2.82 29.79
CA VAL A 373 -24.71 -3.30 28.45
C VAL A 373 -23.48 -2.56 27.95
N VAL A 374 -22.50 -3.29 27.42
CA VAL A 374 -21.27 -2.71 26.86
C VAL A 374 -21.17 -3.09 25.38
N TYR A 375 -21.37 -2.12 24.49
CA TYR A 375 -21.41 -2.35 23.06
C TYR A 375 -20.01 -2.31 22.44
N TRP A 376 -19.69 -3.31 21.61
CA TRP A 376 -18.35 -3.49 21.04
C TRP A 376 -18.31 -3.70 19.53
N SER A 377 -19.44 -3.66 18.84
CA SER A 377 -19.53 -3.66 17.38
C SER A 377 -20.68 -2.75 16.92
N PRO A 378 -20.47 -1.88 15.91
CA PRO A 378 -21.53 -0.98 15.40
C PRO A 378 -22.82 -1.69 15.01
N ASN A 379 -22.73 -2.98 14.66
CA ASN A 379 -23.87 -3.82 14.30
C ASN A 379 -24.64 -4.36 15.53
N GLY A 380 -24.52 -3.72 16.70
CA GLY A 380 -25.26 -4.04 17.92
C GLY A 380 -24.73 -5.21 18.76
N ASN A 381 -23.54 -5.76 18.48
CA ASN A 381 -22.98 -6.80 19.38
C ASN A 381 -22.48 -6.16 20.68
N ALA A 382 -22.91 -6.73 21.80
CA ALA A 382 -22.60 -6.24 23.14
C ALA A 382 -22.15 -7.37 24.09
N PHE A 383 -21.58 -6.95 25.20
CA PHE A 383 -21.54 -7.71 26.44
C PHE A 383 -22.80 -7.36 27.25
N HIS A 384 -23.57 -8.36 27.68
CA HIS A 384 -24.77 -8.17 28.51
C HIS A 384 -25.01 -9.37 29.43
N SER A 385 -26.07 -9.33 30.24
CA SER A 385 -26.38 -10.36 31.24
C SER A 385 -26.72 -11.73 30.64
N LEU A 386 -26.71 -12.78 31.47
CA LEU A 386 -26.88 -14.16 31.04
C LEU A 386 -28.26 -14.48 30.47
N LEU A 387 -29.33 -13.80 30.93
CA LEU A 387 -30.71 -14.10 30.54
C LEU A 387 -31.04 -15.58 30.79
N GLY A 388 -30.75 -16.07 32.00
CA GLY A 388 -30.89 -17.48 32.39
C GLY A 388 -29.94 -18.47 31.70
N ALA A 389 -29.05 -18.03 30.81
CA ALA A 389 -28.16 -18.94 30.08
C ALA A 389 -26.95 -19.38 30.93
N ARG A 390 -26.59 -20.67 30.83
CA ARG A 390 -25.41 -21.24 31.50
C ARG A 390 -24.11 -20.81 30.82
N VAL A 391 -23.15 -20.25 31.56
CA VAL A 391 -21.81 -19.90 31.06
C VAL A 391 -21.09 -21.08 30.40
N GLY A 392 -20.29 -20.80 29.37
CA GLY A 392 -19.62 -21.84 28.59
C GLY A 392 -20.51 -22.53 27.55
N THR A 393 -21.67 -21.94 27.21
CA THR A 393 -22.57 -22.41 26.15
C THR A 393 -22.64 -21.42 24.98
N ALA A 394 -23.40 -21.75 23.93
CA ALA A 394 -23.64 -20.88 22.77
C ALA A 394 -25.14 -20.79 22.46
N VAL A 395 -25.80 -19.71 22.88
CA VAL A 395 -27.27 -19.58 22.77
C VAL A 395 -27.79 -18.24 22.24
N SER A 396 -26.95 -17.20 22.11
CA SER A 396 -27.42 -15.82 21.77
C SER A 396 -27.46 -15.52 20.26
N GLY A 397 -28.02 -14.37 19.87
CA GLY A 397 -28.01 -13.85 18.48
C GLY A 397 -26.66 -13.29 17.99
N GLY A 398 -25.60 -13.39 18.79
CA GLY A 398 -24.26 -12.90 18.45
C GLY A 398 -23.58 -12.08 19.54
N CYS A 399 -24.33 -11.66 20.56
CA CYS A 399 -23.79 -11.01 21.76
C CYS A 399 -23.03 -11.98 22.66
N ILE A 400 -22.17 -11.43 23.51
CA ILE A 400 -21.45 -12.19 24.53
C ILE A 400 -22.18 -11.99 25.86
N ARG A 401 -22.63 -13.07 26.50
CA ARG A 401 -23.27 -12.95 27.80
C ARG A 401 -22.31 -13.25 28.94
N CYS A 402 -22.34 -12.43 29.97
CA CYS A 402 -21.39 -12.43 31.07
C CYS A 402 -22.15 -12.52 32.40
N ALA A 403 -21.52 -13.09 33.42
CA ALA A 403 -22.02 -12.99 34.79
C ALA A 403 -22.03 -11.52 35.25
N SER A 404 -22.86 -11.20 36.24
CA SER A 404 -23.11 -9.83 36.70
C SER A 404 -21.82 -9.10 37.08
N ASP A 405 -20.95 -9.72 37.89
CA ASP A 405 -19.69 -9.12 38.33
C ASP A 405 -18.74 -8.83 37.17
N ASP A 406 -18.70 -9.74 36.18
CA ASP A 406 -17.88 -9.58 35.00
C ASP A 406 -18.36 -8.44 34.11
N LEU A 407 -19.67 -8.30 34.02
CA LEU A 407 -20.32 -7.27 33.22
C LEU A 407 -20.13 -5.88 33.85
N TRP A 408 -20.26 -5.78 35.18
CA TRP A 408 -19.92 -4.57 35.92
C TRP A 408 -18.45 -4.22 35.84
N TYR A 409 -17.54 -5.21 35.91
CA TYR A 409 -16.12 -4.96 35.65
C TYR A 409 -15.89 -4.35 34.27
N LEU A 410 -16.48 -4.93 33.22
CA LEU A 410 -16.36 -4.38 31.86
C LEU A 410 -16.93 -2.97 31.75
N TYR A 411 -18.09 -2.72 32.36
CA TYR A 411 -18.78 -1.43 32.32
C TYR A 411 -17.99 -0.33 33.04
N ASN A 412 -17.52 -0.59 34.26
CA ASN A 412 -16.84 0.38 35.12
C ASN A 412 -15.36 0.58 34.77
N THR A 413 -14.68 -0.47 34.31
CA THR A 413 -13.21 -0.47 34.21
C THR A 413 -12.69 -0.22 32.80
N ILE A 414 -13.40 -0.71 31.77
CA ILE A 414 -12.89 -0.75 30.40
C ILE A 414 -13.43 0.45 29.62
N PRO A 415 -12.60 1.43 29.21
CA PRO A 415 -13.06 2.65 28.56
C PRO A 415 -13.58 2.46 27.13
N ASN A 416 -14.24 3.50 26.60
CA ASN A 416 -14.62 3.53 25.19
C ASN A 416 -13.36 3.55 24.32
N ASN A 417 -13.50 3.11 23.08
CA ASN A 417 -12.43 2.92 22.12
C ASN A 417 -11.43 1.78 22.43
N THR A 418 -11.55 1.07 23.57
CA THR A 418 -10.76 -0.15 23.81
C THR A 418 -10.94 -1.14 22.66
N THR A 419 -9.83 -1.61 22.09
CA THR A 419 -9.85 -2.63 21.04
C THR A 419 -10.40 -3.94 21.56
N VAL A 420 -11.27 -4.57 20.78
CA VAL A 420 -11.83 -5.91 21.01
C VAL A 420 -11.44 -6.81 19.83
N TYR A 421 -10.65 -7.84 20.10
CA TYR A 421 -10.29 -8.87 19.14
C TYR A 421 -11.16 -10.11 19.34
N SER A 422 -12.03 -10.41 18.39
CA SER A 422 -12.90 -11.58 18.42
C SER A 422 -12.37 -12.67 17.50
N TYR A 423 -11.94 -13.80 18.08
CA TYR A 423 -11.21 -14.86 17.40
C TYR A 423 -11.81 -16.25 17.62
#